data_AF-A0A1V6QWT5-F1
#
_entry.id   AF-A0A1V6QWT5-F1
#
_cell.length_a   1.000
_cell.length_b   1.000
_cell.length_c   1.000
_cell.angle_alpha   90.00
_cell.angle_beta   90.00
_cell.angle_gamma   90.00
#
_symmetry.space_group_name_H-M   'P 1'
#
loop_
_entity.id
_entity.type
_entity.pdbx_description
1 polymer ?
#
loop_
_entity_poly.entity_id
_entity_poly.type
_entity_poly.pdbx_seq_one_letter_code
_entity_poly.pdbx_strand_id
1 'polypeptide(L)'
;MNCDSCLDMLGEVEREVWMGRIEQVRDDGTLSAWVTTLLPGKPSCHLDPRSIKGSYNLCQKLYAEDGKAYMLRFPLASGVSSDYADEKVAMEIEAIDLIRKKTTIPVPKIYAWGLAKANPFGLGPFMLMEFIPGVYLPNKLCGDRSEGLQEDIPDRDVEFIYRQVANFMLQLFAIDFPRIGSLPTPVTGFPVPIRPLTQKVHNILEGGGVNTFGDRTQGFLTTSEYFHHTINQDKQQLRDQLNSVPEEEEGETNFGSLEILESMIPEMVNKDYDQGPFKLICDDLSPSNMIVRSQDDLTIVGVVDLEWVYAGPAQLFASAPWWLLFNRPIDDNWDVIDGEPPKMAKRYFRHFEMFKRILDEEEGKLPESQKEVSKLVAWSEDSGAMWFHMLVSNGFFGSTMFPCFQLQQRVGAEKWEEQIVKVFDQKEPGELLDKKPGELKLYNKRLETVQEIRYWLECEAITKENFIVRVRNLLAEEASEEIEEPSLLERWVRPWL
;
A
#
# COMPACT_ATOMS: atom_id res chain seq x y z
N MET A 1 7.59 3.19 12.77
CA MET A 1 8.00 3.68 11.42
C MET A 1 8.46 5.14 11.49
N ASN A 2 9.58 5.47 10.83
CA ASN A 2 10.13 6.83 10.76
C ASN A 2 9.41 7.65 9.67
N CYS A 3 8.11 7.91 9.79
CA CYS A 3 7.39 8.84 8.89
C CYS A 3 7.74 10.31 9.22
N ASP A 4 7.51 11.23 8.29
CA ASP A 4 7.62 12.67 8.50
C ASP A 4 6.34 13.19 9.17
N SER A 5 6.43 13.51 10.46
CA SER A 5 5.28 13.99 11.23
C SER A 5 4.73 15.33 10.73
N CYS A 6 5.51 16.15 10.02
CA CYS A 6 5.00 17.38 9.43
C CYS A 6 4.02 17.07 8.29
N LEU A 7 4.33 16.07 7.47
CA LEU A 7 3.45 15.60 6.40
C LEU A 7 2.18 14.97 6.96
N ASP A 8 2.29 14.19 8.03
CA ASP A 8 1.12 13.61 8.70
C ASP A 8 0.15 14.70 9.19
N MET A 9 0.66 15.75 9.86
CA MET A 9 -0.17 16.86 10.32
C MET A 9 -0.79 17.67 9.18
N LEU A 10 -0.02 17.89 8.10
CA LEU A 10 -0.53 18.52 6.89
C LEU A 10 -1.69 17.70 6.30
N GLY A 11 -1.47 16.40 6.15
CA GLY A 11 -2.42 15.46 5.57
C GLY A 11 -3.70 15.31 6.38
N GLU A 12 -3.61 15.35 7.72
CA GLU A 12 -4.79 15.39 8.60
C GLU A 12 -5.71 16.56 8.25
N VAL A 13 -5.17 17.78 8.18
CA VAL A 13 -5.96 19.00 7.95
C VAL A 13 -6.47 19.07 6.50
N GLU A 14 -5.67 18.66 5.52
CA GLU A 14 -6.10 18.53 4.12
C GLU A 14 -7.28 17.58 3.95
N ARG A 15 -7.21 16.42 4.61
CA ARG A 15 -8.28 15.42 4.63
C ARG A 15 -9.54 15.96 5.28
N GLU A 16 -9.44 16.72 6.37
CA GLU A 16 -10.61 17.36 6.99
C GLU A 16 -11.29 18.37 6.05
N VAL A 17 -10.51 19.21 5.36
CA VAL A 17 -11.05 20.16 4.38
C VAL A 17 -11.74 19.42 3.24
N TRP A 18 -11.11 18.35 2.73
CA TRP A 18 -11.68 17.53 1.67
C TRP A 18 -12.96 16.81 2.12
N MET A 19 -12.99 16.23 3.32
CA MET A 19 -14.18 15.60 3.90
C MET A 19 -15.32 16.62 4.08
N GLY A 20 -15.02 17.83 4.53
CA GLY A 20 -16.02 18.90 4.64
C GLY A 20 -16.66 19.25 3.29
N ARG A 21 -15.89 19.24 2.19
CA ARG A 21 -16.45 19.42 0.84
C ARG A 21 -17.35 18.26 0.44
N ILE A 22 -16.99 17.02 0.77
CA ILE A 22 -17.84 15.85 0.52
C ILE A 22 -19.16 15.95 1.28
N GLU A 23 -19.10 16.29 2.56
CA GLU A 23 -20.29 16.44 3.39
C GLU A 23 -21.19 17.55 2.85
N GLN A 24 -20.62 18.69 2.44
CA GLN A 24 -21.36 19.77 1.82
C GLN A 24 -22.13 19.32 0.57
N VAL A 25 -21.45 18.70 -0.41
CA VAL A 25 -22.11 18.26 -1.66
C VAL A 25 -23.07 17.08 -1.44
N ARG A 26 -22.89 16.33 -0.35
CA ARG A 26 -23.81 15.27 0.06
C ARG A 26 -25.09 15.87 0.65
N ASP A 27 -24.95 16.82 1.56
CA ASP A 27 -26.05 17.38 2.34
C ASP A 27 -26.93 18.34 1.50
N ASP A 28 -26.35 19.04 0.52
CA ASP A 28 -27.10 19.87 -0.43
C ASP A 28 -27.75 19.06 -1.59
N GLY A 29 -27.49 17.75 -1.66
CA GLY A 29 -28.04 16.84 -2.66
C GLY A 29 -27.40 16.94 -4.06
N THR A 30 -26.36 17.75 -4.24
CA THR A 30 -25.68 17.88 -5.55
C THR A 30 -24.92 16.62 -5.92
N LEU A 31 -24.36 15.90 -4.94
CA LEU A 31 -23.67 14.63 -5.14
C LEU A 31 -24.62 13.56 -5.70
N SER A 32 -25.81 13.40 -5.13
CA SER A 32 -26.80 12.41 -5.61
C SER A 32 -27.34 12.79 -7.00
N ALA A 33 -27.55 14.08 -7.26
CA ALA A 33 -27.93 14.58 -8.58
C ALA A 33 -26.86 14.26 -9.64
N TRP A 34 -25.58 14.48 -9.32
CA TRP A 34 -24.48 14.15 -10.22
C TRP A 34 -24.36 12.64 -10.44
N VAL A 35 -24.40 11.82 -9.38
CA VAL A 35 -24.32 10.36 -9.49
C VAL A 35 -25.45 9.79 -10.33
N THR A 36 -26.66 10.33 -10.21
CA THR A 36 -27.81 9.96 -11.07
C THR A 36 -27.47 10.07 -12.57
N THR A 37 -26.65 11.06 -12.96
CA THR A 37 -26.24 11.22 -14.36
C THR A 37 -25.28 10.14 -14.85
N LEU A 38 -24.57 9.49 -13.93
CA LEU A 38 -23.60 8.41 -14.18
C LEU A 38 -24.26 7.02 -14.21
N LEU A 39 -25.45 6.88 -13.61
CA LEU A 39 -26.13 5.60 -13.50
C LEU A 39 -26.74 5.15 -14.85
N PRO A 40 -26.69 3.85 -15.19
CA PRO A 40 -27.37 3.33 -16.37
C PRO A 40 -28.88 3.58 -16.31
N GLY A 41 -29.45 4.21 -17.34
CA GLY A 41 -30.86 4.60 -17.35
C GLY A 41 -31.21 5.80 -16.46
N LYS A 42 -30.21 6.36 -15.75
CA LYS A 42 -30.31 7.56 -14.91
C LYS A 42 -31.48 7.56 -13.90
N PRO A 43 -31.72 6.46 -13.15
CA PRO A 43 -32.69 6.48 -12.06
C PRO A 43 -32.22 7.42 -10.96
N SER A 44 -33.15 8.09 -10.29
CA SER A 44 -32.83 8.82 -9.06
C SER A 44 -32.20 7.87 -8.03
N CYS A 45 -31.32 8.41 -7.20
CA CYS A 45 -30.67 7.64 -6.14
C CYS A 45 -30.64 8.40 -4.82
N HIS A 46 -30.58 7.64 -3.72
CA HIS A 46 -30.31 8.18 -2.39
C HIS A 46 -29.02 7.59 -1.83
N LEU A 47 -28.24 8.43 -1.16
CA LEU A 47 -26.98 8.05 -0.53
C LEU A 47 -27.26 7.39 0.81
N ASP A 48 -26.53 6.33 1.13
CA ASP A 48 -26.54 5.75 2.48
C ASP A 48 -26.01 6.80 3.47
N PRO A 49 -26.64 7.00 4.64
CA PRO A 49 -26.16 7.97 5.62
C PRO A 49 -24.71 7.73 6.07
N ARG A 50 -24.23 6.48 5.97
CA ARG A 50 -22.87 6.12 6.34
C ARG A 50 -21.99 6.04 5.10
N SER A 51 -20.85 6.74 5.16
CA SER A 51 -19.71 6.45 4.31
C SER A 51 -18.81 5.42 5.00
N ILE A 52 -18.09 4.64 4.19
CA ILE A 52 -17.08 3.69 4.62
C ILE A 52 -15.73 4.32 4.29
N LYS A 53 -14.87 4.50 5.28
CA LYS A 53 -13.53 5.06 5.12
C LYS A 53 -12.50 3.97 5.35
N GLY A 54 -11.65 3.72 4.36
CA GLY A 54 -10.44 2.90 4.48
C GLY A 54 -9.19 3.77 4.55
N SER A 55 -8.01 3.15 4.41
CA SER A 55 -6.71 3.84 4.41
C SER A 55 -6.54 4.75 3.19
N TYR A 56 -6.96 4.27 2.02
CA TYR A 56 -6.73 4.96 0.73
C TYR A 56 -8.00 5.44 0.03
N ASN A 57 -9.20 5.08 0.51
CA ASN A 57 -10.46 5.45 -0.14
C ASN A 57 -11.55 5.89 0.83
N LEU A 58 -12.44 6.74 0.32
CA LEU A 58 -13.78 6.94 0.84
C LEU A 58 -14.81 6.28 -0.09
N CYS A 59 -15.63 5.40 0.46
CA CYS A 59 -16.68 4.66 -0.19
C CYS A 59 -18.07 5.15 0.27
N GLN A 60 -18.87 5.63 -0.67
CA GLN A 60 -20.25 6.06 -0.44
C GLN A 60 -21.20 5.08 -1.12
N LYS A 61 -21.91 4.29 -0.30
CA LYS A 61 -22.97 3.42 -0.79
C LYS A 61 -24.18 4.25 -1.20
N LEU A 62 -24.88 3.83 -2.24
CA LEU A 62 -26.13 4.45 -2.68
C LEU A 62 -27.12 3.42 -3.22
N TYR A 63 -28.39 3.77 -3.17
CA TYR A 63 -29.50 2.95 -3.63
C TYR A 63 -30.26 3.71 -4.72
N ALA A 64 -30.40 3.08 -5.89
CA ALA A 64 -31.15 3.61 -7.00
C ALA A 64 -32.63 3.16 -6.93
N GLU A 65 -33.52 3.96 -7.50
CA GLU A 65 -34.97 3.63 -7.58
C GLU A 65 -35.27 2.38 -8.42
N ASP A 66 -34.32 1.90 -9.23
CA ASP A 66 -34.43 0.62 -9.95
C ASP A 66 -34.22 -0.61 -9.06
N GLY A 67 -34.00 -0.40 -7.75
CA GLY A 67 -33.82 -1.44 -6.74
C GLY A 67 -32.38 -1.94 -6.60
N LYS A 68 -31.42 -1.35 -7.32
CA LYS A 68 -30.00 -1.74 -7.23
C LYS A 68 -29.23 -0.85 -6.26
N ALA A 69 -28.16 -1.41 -5.71
CA ALA A 69 -27.19 -0.69 -4.91
C ALA A 69 -25.87 -0.54 -5.68
N TYR A 70 -25.21 0.60 -5.45
CA TYR A 70 -23.92 0.94 -6.04
C TYR A 70 -22.97 1.45 -4.97
N MET A 71 -21.68 1.44 -5.29
CA MET A 71 -20.63 2.05 -4.49
C MET A 71 -19.95 3.14 -5.31
N LEU A 72 -20.02 4.38 -4.84
CA LEU A 72 -19.18 5.47 -5.34
C LEU A 72 -17.91 5.53 -4.50
N ARG A 73 -16.75 5.59 -5.12
CA ARG A 73 -15.48 5.62 -4.42
C ARG A 73 -14.58 6.74 -4.92
N PHE A 74 -13.92 7.39 -3.96
CA PHE A 74 -12.90 8.41 -4.19
C PHE A 74 -11.61 8.00 -3.47
N PRO A 75 -10.42 8.20 -4.06
CA PRO A 75 -9.19 8.17 -3.29
C PRO A 75 -9.25 9.19 -2.15
N LEU A 76 -8.81 8.78 -0.98
CA LEU A 76 -8.82 9.61 0.21
C LEU A 76 -7.72 10.68 0.11
N ALA A 77 -8.09 11.94 0.29
CA ALA A 77 -7.12 13.03 0.37
C ALA A 77 -6.09 12.77 1.48
N SER A 78 -4.82 12.93 1.12
CA SER A 78 -3.65 12.69 1.98
C SER A 78 -3.57 11.26 2.54
N GLY A 79 -4.31 10.33 1.94
CA GLY A 79 -4.00 8.90 1.94
C GLY A 79 -3.38 8.49 0.61
N VAL A 80 -3.72 9.22 -0.46
CA VAL A 80 -3.10 9.10 -1.79
C VAL A 80 -2.68 10.49 -2.26
N SER A 81 -1.38 10.70 -2.48
CA SER A 81 -0.82 11.85 -3.19
C SER A 81 -1.68 12.26 -4.39
N SER A 82 -2.06 13.54 -4.43
CA SER A 82 -2.90 14.10 -5.49
C SER A 82 -2.31 13.93 -6.89
N ASP A 83 -0.98 13.92 -6.98
CA ASP A 83 -0.26 13.82 -8.24
C ASP A 83 -0.37 12.42 -8.87
N TYR A 84 -0.66 11.39 -8.06
CA TYR A 84 -0.73 9.98 -8.48
C TYR A 84 -2.12 9.37 -8.33
N ALA A 85 -3.11 10.12 -7.80
CA ALA A 85 -4.47 9.62 -7.62
C ALA A 85 -5.12 9.18 -8.96
N ASP A 86 -4.91 9.94 -10.04
CA ASP A 86 -5.40 9.61 -11.38
C ASP A 86 -4.78 8.31 -11.91
N GLU A 87 -3.46 8.15 -11.76
CA GLU A 87 -2.71 6.95 -12.15
C GLU A 87 -3.21 5.73 -11.37
N LYS A 88 -3.36 5.85 -10.05
CA LYS A 88 -3.89 4.79 -9.18
C LYS A 88 -5.28 4.33 -9.61
N VAL A 89 -6.22 5.26 -9.81
CA VAL A 89 -7.60 4.90 -10.22
C VAL A 89 -7.61 4.27 -11.61
N ALA A 90 -6.82 4.78 -12.55
CA ALA A 90 -6.72 4.20 -13.88
C ALA A 90 -6.23 2.75 -13.84
N MET A 91 -5.15 2.47 -13.10
CA MET A 91 -4.60 1.10 -12.97
C MET A 91 -5.61 0.11 -12.37
N GLU A 92 -6.37 0.54 -11.38
CA GLU A 92 -7.38 -0.32 -10.77
C GLU A 92 -8.55 -0.64 -11.72
N ILE A 93 -8.96 0.31 -12.55
CA ILE A 93 -9.98 0.07 -13.58
C ILE A 93 -9.48 -0.96 -14.60
N GLU A 94 -8.22 -0.85 -15.05
CA GLU A 94 -7.61 -1.83 -15.96
C GLU A 94 -7.52 -3.21 -15.31
N ALA A 95 -7.12 -3.28 -14.05
CA ALA A 95 -7.03 -4.53 -13.29
C ALA A 95 -8.40 -5.21 -13.16
N ILE A 96 -9.43 -4.47 -12.74
CA ILE A 96 -10.80 -5.00 -12.58
C ILE A 96 -11.35 -5.52 -13.91
N ASP A 97 -11.15 -4.79 -15.02
CA ASP A 97 -11.57 -5.24 -16.33
C ASP A 97 -10.82 -6.50 -16.80
N LEU A 98 -9.49 -6.52 -16.62
CA LEU A 98 -8.65 -7.65 -16.98
C LEU A 98 -9.03 -8.92 -16.20
N ILE A 99 -9.15 -8.81 -14.88
CA ILE A 99 -9.52 -9.93 -13.99
C ILE A 99 -10.90 -10.46 -14.38
N ARG A 100 -11.89 -9.59 -14.61
CA ARG A 100 -13.23 -10.01 -15.05
C ARG A 100 -13.22 -10.75 -16.38
N LYS A 101 -12.39 -10.33 -17.34
CA LYS A 101 -12.31 -10.93 -18.68
C LYS A 101 -11.57 -12.25 -18.70
N LYS A 102 -10.59 -12.43 -17.81
CA LYS A 102 -9.64 -13.55 -17.86
C LYS A 102 -9.85 -14.60 -16.78
N THR A 103 -10.63 -14.30 -15.75
CA THR A 103 -10.81 -15.18 -14.59
C THR A 103 -12.28 -15.32 -14.22
N THR A 104 -12.56 -16.19 -13.24
CA THR A 104 -13.86 -16.35 -12.58
C THR A 104 -13.94 -15.60 -11.24
N ILE A 105 -12.91 -14.82 -10.91
CA ILE A 105 -12.83 -14.09 -9.65
C ILE A 105 -13.94 -13.03 -9.62
N PRO A 106 -14.76 -12.98 -8.55
CA PRO A 106 -15.90 -12.08 -8.49
C PRO A 106 -15.45 -10.64 -8.16
N VAL A 107 -15.13 -9.86 -9.20
CA VAL A 107 -14.76 -8.43 -9.07
C VAL A 107 -15.94 -7.50 -9.43
N PRO A 108 -16.11 -6.34 -8.76
CA PRO A 108 -17.29 -5.48 -8.89
C PRO A 108 -17.38 -4.82 -10.26
N LYS A 109 -18.55 -4.89 -10.92
CA LYS A 109 -18.74 -4.23 -12.22
C LYS A 109 -18.55 -2.72 -12.12
N ILE A 110 -17.75 -2.15 -13.02
CA ILE A 110 -17.59 -0.69 -13.15
C ILE A 110 -18.71 -0.13 -14.04
N TYR A 111 -19.38 0.92 -13.56
CA TYR A 111 -20.46 1.59 -14.28
C TYR A 111 -20.04 2.95 -14.83
N ALA A 112 -19.25 3.70 -14.04
CA ALA A 112 -18.66 4.96 -14.47
C ALA A 112 -17.35 5.19 -13.72
N TRP A 113 -16.49 6.04 -14.26
CA TRP A 113 -15.28 6.50 -13.61
C TRP A 113 -14.86 7.82 -14.25
N GLY A 114 -13.95 8.54 -13.61
CA GLY A 114 -13.38 9.75 -14.17
C GLY A 114 -12.11 10.17 -13.44
N LEU A 115 -11.23 10.83 -14.18
CA LEU A 115 -10.04 11.49 -13.64
C LEU A 115 -10.43 12.74 -12.85
N ALA A 116 -9.49 13.30 -12.07
CA ALA A 116 -9.73 14.48 -11.23
C ALA A 116 -10.38 15.64 -11.98
N LYS A 117 -9.93 15.91 -13.22
CA LYS A 117 -10.47 16.97 -14.09
C LYS A 117 -11.94 16.78 -14.47
N ALA A 118 -12.44 15.55 -14.45
CA ALA A 118 -13.82 15.23 -14.79
C ALA A 118 -14.76 15.32 -13.58
N ASN A 119 -14.22 15.44 -12.37
CA ASN A 119 -15.02 15.57 -11.15
C ASN A 119 -15.43 17.03 -10.93
N PRO A 120 -16.73 17.38 -11.04
CA PRO A 120 -17.19 18.77 -10.97
C PRO A 120 -16.99 19.42 -9.60
N PHE A 121 -16.73 18.61 -8.55
CA PHE A 121 -16.56 19.07 -7.18
C PHE A 121 -15.09 19.23 -6.79
N GLY A 122 -14.15 18.90 -7.68
CA GLY A 122 -12.71 18.96 -7.36
C GLY A 122 -12.29 17.98 -6.26
N LEU A 123 -12.99 16.85 -6.11
CA LEU A 123 -12.73 15.84 -5.07
C LEU A 123 -11.70 14.78 -5.51
N GLY A 124 -11.03 14.98 -6.65
CA GLY A 124 -10.13 13.99 -7.24
C GLY A 124 -10.84 13.01 -8.18
N PRO A 125 -10.14 11.98 -8.67
CA PRO A 125 -10.75 10.96 -9.52
C PRO A 125 -11.78 10.14 -8.74
N PHE A 126 -12.61 9.40 -9.47
CA PHE A 126 -13.67 8.60 -8.87
C PHE A 126 -13.97 7.36 -9.70
N MET A 127 -14.63 6.40 -9.07
CA MET A 127 -15.26 5.27 -9.73
C MET A 127 -16.61 4.94 -9.10
N LEU A 128 -17.57 4.59 -9.94
CA LEU A 128 -18.89 4.09 -9.59
C LEU A 128 -18.97 2.63 -10.00
N MET A 129 -19.20 1.77 -9.02
CA MET A 129 -19.16 0.32 -9.19
C MET A 129 -20.36 -0.37 -8.55
N GLU A 130 -20.52 -1.65 -8.88
CA GLU A 130 -21.47 -2.56 -8.25
C GLU A 130 -21.25 -2.65 -6.75
N PHE A 131 -22.32 -2.53 -5.97
CA PHE A 131 -22.29 -2.91 -4.57
C PHE A 131 -22.46 -4.43 -4.46
N ILE A 132 -21.45 -5.12 -3.94
CA ILE A 132 -21.50 -6.57 -3.72
C ILE A 132 -22.15 -6.85 -2.36
N PRO A 133 -23.34 -7.47 -2.31
CA PRO A 133 -23.98 -7.83 -1.05
C PRO A 133 -23.25 -9.01 -0.38
N GLY A 134 -23.03 -8.90 0.93
CA GLY A 134 -22.43 -9.97 1.72
C GLY A 134 -21.89 -9.46 3.06
N VAL A 135 -21.05 -10.28 3.68
CA VAL A 135 -20.33 -9.96 4.91
C VAL A 135 -18.87 -9.70 4.57
N TYR A 136 -18.36 -8.55 4.98
CA TYR A 136 -16.94 -8.22 4.87
C TYR A 136 -16.11 -9.19 5.72
N LEU A 137 -15.12 -9.84 5.13
CA LEU A 137 -14.47 -10.99 5.74
C LEU A 137 -13.73 -10.66 7.06
N PRO A 138 -13.03 -9.52 7.20
CA PRO A 138 -12.47 -9.08 8.48
C PRO A 138 -13.50 -8.97 9.61
N ASN A 139 -14.73 -8.53 9.33
CA ASN A 139 -15.77 -8.45 10.37
C ASN A 139 -16.18 -9.82 10.90
N LYS A 140 -15.86 -10.90 10.19
CA LYS A 140 -16.10 -12.28 10.62
C LYS A 140 -14.87 -12.91 11.25
N LEU A 141 -13.68 -12.60 10.73
CA LEU A 141 -12.45 -13.32 11.05
C LEU A 141 -11.44 -12.54 11.90
N CYS A 142 -11.60 -11.23 12.07
CA CYS A 142 -10.79 -10.40 12.96
C CYS A 142 -11.57 -10.10 14.25
N GLY A 143 -10.87 -10.03 15.38
CA GLY A 143 -11.48 -9.72 16.68
C GLY A 143 -11.74 -8.23 16.85
N ASP A 144 -12.65 -7.86 17.75
CA ASP A 144 -12.96 -6.45 18.09
C ASP A 144 -11.72 -5.62 18.53
N ARG A 145 -10.59 -6.28 18.83
CA ARG A 145 -9.35 -5.67 19.35
C ARG A 145 -8.09 -6.02 18.55
N SER A 146 -8.19 -6.73 17.42
CA SER A 146 -7.00 -7.15 16.66
C SER A 146 -7.19 -6.96 15.16
N GLU A 147 -6.16 -6.41 14.52
CA GLU A 147 -6.07 -6.32 13.05
C GLU A 147 -5.77 -7.67 12.38
N GLY A 148 -5.48 -8.71 13.19
CA GLY A 148 -5.20 -10.06 12.71
C GLY A 148 -6.34 -11.05 12.90
N LEU A 149 -6.21 -12.18 12.22
CA LEU A 149 -7.08 -13.36 12.33
C LEU A 149 -7.30 -13.75 13.81
N GLN A 150 -8.52 -14.04 14.25
CA GLN A 150 -8.79 -14.50 15.63
C GLN A 150 -8.20 -15.88 15.89
N GLU A 151 -7.71 -16.13 17.11
CA GLU A 151 -7.01 -17.38 17.47
C GLU A 151 -7.93 -18.62 17.54
N ASP A 152 -9.21 -18.43 17.83
CA ASP A 152 -10.21 -19.47 18.07
C ASP A 152 -11.07 -19.80 16.84
N ILE A 153 -10.72 -19.27 15.67
CA ILE A 153 -11.42 -19.62 14.42
C ILE A 153 -11.18 -21.09 14.10
N PRO A 154 -12.24 -21.86 13.78
CA PRO A 154 -12.09 -23.25 13.37
C PRO A 154 -11.20 -23.39 12.13
N ASP A 155 -10.23 -24.29 12.18
CA ASP A 155 -9.34 -24.58 11.04
C ASP A 155 -10.13 -24.83 9.74
N ARG A 156 -11.27 -25.53 9.82
CA ARG A 156 -12.18 -25.77 8.68
C ARG A 156 -12.55 -24.48 7.94
N ASP A 157 -12.86 -23.42 8.67
CA ASP A 157 -13.33 -22.17 8.11
C ASP A 157 -12.18 -21.40 7.45
N VAL A 158 -10.99 -21.42 8.08
CA VAL A 158 -9.74 -20.89 7.51
C VAL A 158 -9.37 -21.64 6.23
N GLU A 159 -9.39 -22.98 6.27
CA GLU A 159 -9.08 -23.83 5.11
C GLU A 159 -10.04 -23.54 3.94
N PHE A 160 -11.33 -23.32 4.24
CA PHE A 160 -12.33 -23.00 3.21
C PHE A 160 -12.06 -21.66 2.52
N ILE A 161 -11.63 -20.65 3.28
CA ILE A 161 -11.22 -19.35 2.71
C ILE A 161 -9.94 -19.51 1.91
N TYR A 162 -8.89 -20.09 2.50
CA TYR A 162 -7.59 -20.30 1.84
C TYR A 162 -7.71 -21.06 0.54
N ARG A 163 -8.62 -22.04 0.46
CA ARG A 163 -8.87 -22.80 -0.77
C ARG A 163 -9.38 -21.94 -1.91
N GLN A 164 -10.31 -21.03 -1.62
CA GLN A 164 -10.82 -20.10 -2.62
C GLN A 164 -9.73 -19.09 -3.03
N VAL A 165 -8.95 -18.59 -2.07
CA VAL A 165 -7.85 -17.65 -2.35
C VAL A 165 -6.74 -18.33 -3.16
N ALA A 166 -6.37 -19.57 -2.86
CA ALA A 166 -5.43 -20.35 -3.66
C ALA A 166 -5.94 -20.50 -5.10
N ASN A 167 -7.23 -20.81 -5.27
CA ASN A 167 -7.83 -20.86 -6.60
C ASN A 167 -7.77 -19.51 -7.35
N PHE A 168 -7.99 -18.39 -6.65
CA PHE A 168 -7.82 -17.05 -7.24
C PHE A 168 -6.38 -16.77 -7.62
N MET A 169 -5.42 -17.11 -6.76
CA MET A 169 -3.99 -16.95 -7.04
C MET A 169 -3.57 -17.72 -8.29
N LEU A 170 -4.02 -18.98 -8.44
CA LEU A 170 -3.74 -19.79 -9.62
C LEU A 170 -4.31 -19.17 -10.91
N GLN A 171 -5.50 -18.57 -10.85
CA GLN A 171 -6.10 -17.87 -11.99
C GLN A 171 -5.35 -16.59 -12.35
N LEU A 172 -4.93 -15.80 -11.36
CA LEU A 172 -4.15 -14.57 -11.56
C LEU A 172 -2.75 -14.87 -12.08
N PHE A 173 -2.11 -15.94 -11.60
CA PHE A 173 -0.79 -16.37 -12.05
C PHE A 173 -0.78 -16.80 -13.53
N ALA A 174 -1.93 -17.17 -14.10
CA ALA A 174 -2.04 -17.48 -15.52
C ALA A 174 -2.05 -16.22 -16.43
N ILE A 175 -2.04 -15.01 -15.87
CA ILE A 175 -2.02 -13.75 -16.62
C ILE A 175 -0.57 -13.28 -16.77
N ASP A 176 -0.05 -13.37 -17.99
CA ASP A 176 1.33 -13.04 -18.32
C ASP A 176 1.50 -11.63 -18.89
N PHE A 177 2.62 -11.02 -18.51
CA PHE A 177 3.11 -9.74 -19.03
C PHE A 177 4.55 -9.86 -19.51
N PRO A 178 4.93 -9.09 -20.55
CA PRO A 178 6.28 -9.16 -21.13
C PRO A 178 7.33 -8.33 -20.39
N ARG A 179 6.92 -7.45 -19.47
CA ARG A 179 7.82 -6.62 -18.65
C ARG A 179 7.20 -6.30 -17.30
N ILE A 180 8.04 -5.93 -16.33
CA ILE A 180 7.61 -5.37 -15.05
C ILE A 180 7.32 -3.89 -15.25
N GLY A 181 6.16 -3.43 -14.78
CA GLY A 181 5.71 -2.07 -15.01
C GLY A 181 4.21 -1.85 -14.78
N SER A 182 3.75 -0.65 -15.11
CA SER A 182 2.33 -0.34 -15.15
C SER A 182 1.58 -1.20 -16.16
N LEU A 183 0.30 -1.44 -15.89
CA LEU A 183 -0.55 -2.23 -16.78
C LEU A 183 -0.79 -1.48 -18.10
N PRO A 184 -0.97 -2.21 -19.22
CA PRO A 184 -1.50 -1.61 -20.44
C PRO A 184 -2.86 -0.95 -20.15
N THR A 185 -3.17 0.15 -20.85
CA THR A 185 -4.38 0.95 -20.59
C THR A 185 -5.45 0.90 -21.71
N PRO A 186 -5.91 -0.28 -22.18
CA PRO A 186 -6.89 -0.36 -23.26
C PRO A 186 -8.29 0.13 -22.87
N VAL A 187 -8.63 0.20 -21.58
CA VAL A 187 -9.95 0.64 -21.11
C VAL A 187 -9.98 2.15 -20.85
N THR A 188 -8.96 2.64 -20.17
CA THR A 188 -8.86 4.02 -19.69
C THR A 188 -8.17 4.95 -20.68
N GLY A 189 -7.27 4.41 -21.51
CA GLY A 189 -6.39 5.20 -22.37
C GLY A 189 -5.46 6.14 -21.59
N PHE A 190 -5.30 5.92 -20.28
CA PHE A 190 -4.47 6.78 -19.44
C PHE A 190 -3.00 6.68 -19.89
N PRO A 191 -2.29 7.82 -20.09
CA PRO A 191 -0.90 7.83 -20.56
C PRO A 191 0.05 7.51 -19.41
N VAL A 192 -0.02 6.27 -18.91
CA VAL A 192 0.76 5.84 -17.75
C VAL A 192 2.26 5.75 -18.08
N PRO A 193 3.16 6.16 -17.16
CA PRO A 193 4.57 5.81 -17.24
C PRO A 193 4.76 4.28 -17.26
N ILE A 194 5.82 3.77 -17.91
CA ILE A 194 6.05 2.31 -17.95
C ILE A 194 6.40 1.75 -16.56
N ARG A 195 7.06 2.52 -15.69
CA ARG A 195 7.34 2.11 -14.31
C ARG A 195 6.07 1.78 -13.51
N PRO A 196 6.12 0.85 -12.54
CA PRO A 196 4.97 0.55 -11.69
C PRO A 196 4.75 1.66 -10.64
N LEU A 197 3.48 1.88 -10.27
CA LEU A 197 3.09 2.62 -9.07
C LEU A 197 2.77 1.59 -7.96
N THR A 198 3.77 1.23 -7.18
CA THR A 198 3.65 0.27 -6.08
C THR A 198 3.23 0.95 -4.79
N GLN A 199 2.71 0.17 -3.83
CA GLN A 199 2.40 0.69 -2.51
C GLN A 199 3.66 1.19 -1.80
N LYS A 200 4.80 0.50 -1.97
CA LYS A 200 6.11 0.88 -1.39
C LYS A 200 6.53 2.30 -1.78
N VAL A 201 6.62 2.59 -3.08
CA VAL A 201 7.10 3.89 -3.55
C VAL A 201 6.12 5.01 -3.18
N HIS A 202 4.83 4.70 -3.19
CA HIS A 202 3.81 5.64 -2.74
C HIS A 202 3.93 5.96 -1.24
N ASN A 203 4.09 4.94 -0.39
CA ASN A 203 4.26 5.13 1.04
C ASN A 203 5.52 5.94 1.37
N ILE A 204 6.64 5.70 0.69
CA ILE A 204 7.88 6.50 0.87
C ILE A 204 7.65 7.96 0.48
N LEU A 205 6.93 8.20 -0.61
CA LEU A 205 6.63 9.57 -1.05
C LEU A 205 5.67 10.28 -0.09
N GLU A 206 4.53 9.66 0.20
CA GLU A 206 3.45 10.28 0.99
C GLU A 206 3.88 10.43 2.46
N GLY A 207 4.46 9.39 3.05
CA GLY A 207 4.84 9.38 4.46
C GLY A 207 6.26 9.89 4.74
N GLY A 208 7.17 9.82 3.77
CA GLY A 208 8.57 10.23 3.95
C GLY A 208 8.96 11.51 3.20
N GLY A 209 8.11 12.01 2.30
CA GLY A 209 8.37 13.21 1.51
C GLY A 209 9.43 13.03 0.43
N VAL A 210 9.89 11.80 0.17
CA VAL A 210 10.98 11.52 -0.77
C VAL A 210 10.45 10.83 -2.02
N ASN A 211 10.73 11.40 -3.18
CA ASN A 211 10.43 10.77 -4.45
C ASN A 211 11.52 9.77 -4.86
N THR A 212 11.21 8.48 -4.79
CA THR A 212 12.11 7.37 -5.14
C THR A 212 11.70 6.61 -6.41
N PHE A 213 10.85 7.21 -7.26
CA PHE A 213 10.43 6.58 -8.52
C PHE A 213 11.61 6.38 -9.50
N GLY A 214 12.57 7.30 -9.50
CA GLY A 214 13.65 7.37 -10.50
C GLY A 214 13.15 7.61 -11.94
N ASP A 215 14.08 7.68 -12.90
CA ASP A 215 13.72 7.66 -14.33
C ASP A 215 13.60 6.21 -14.81
N ARG A 216 12.36 5.78 -15.04
CA ARG A 216 12.03 4.42 -15.48
C ARG A 216 10.99 4.44 -16.59
N THR A 217 11.23 5.28 -17.60
CA THR A 217 10.42 5.33 -18.83
C THR A 217 10.34 4.00 -19.61
N GLN A 218 11.18 3.00 -19.30
CA GLN A 218 11.21 1.70 -19.98
C GLN A 218 10.68 0.51 -19.14
N GLY A 219 10.41 0.68 -17.85
CA GLY A 219 10.10 -0.44 -16.93
C GLY A 219 11.33 -1.32 -16.65
N PHE A 220 11.10 -2.59 -16.27
CA PHE A 220 12.18 -3.55 -16.01
C PHE A 220 12.02 -4.81 -16.87
N LEU A 221 13.14 -5.33 -17.36
CA LEU A 221 13.16 -6.56 -18.17
C LEU A 221 13.50 -7.80 -17.35
N THR A 222 13.99 -7.62 -16.12
CA THR A 222 14.38 -8.73 -15.25
C THR A 222 13.93 -8.50 -13.81
N THR A 223 13.72 -9.59 -13.08
CA THR A 223 13.40 -9.54 -11.64
C THR A 223 14.57 -8.98 -10.85
N SER A 224 15.80 -9.36 -11.20
CA SER A 224 17.01 -8.85 -10.54
C SER A 224 17.11 -7.32 -10.64
N GLU A 225 16.86 -6.75 -11.82
CA GLU A 225 16.86 -5.30 -12.05
C GLU A 225 15.80 -4.60 -11.17
N TYR A 226 14.61 -5.20 -11.09
CA TYR A 226 13.53 -4.70 -10.24
C TYR A 226 13.89 -4.73 -8.76
N PHE A 227 14.50 -5.81 -8.26
CA PHE A 227 14.91 -5.90 -6.85
C PHE A 227 16.05 -4.95 -6.48
N HIS A 228 17.02 -4.74 -7.38
CA HIS A 228 18.00 -3.67 -7.21
C HIS A 228 17.30 -2.31 -7.12
N HIS A 229 16.30 -2.05 -7.96
CA HIS A 229 15.57 -0.80 -7.92
C HIS A 229 14.83 -0.61 -6.59
N THR A 230 14.08 -1.60 -6.11
CA THR A 230 13.32 -1.50 -4.85
C THR A 230 14.23 -1.29 -3.63
N ILE A 231 15.39 -1.95 -3.57
CA ILE A 231 16.37 -1.71 -2.49
C ILE A 231 16.98 -0.31 -2.61
N ASN A 232 17.24 0.17 -3.82
CA ASN A 232 17.72 1.53 -4.02
C ASN A 232 16.70 2.59 -3.61
N GLN A 233 15.39 2.28 -3.63
CA GLN A 233 14.37 3.16 -3.04
C GLN A 233 14.58 3.34 -1.54
N ASP A 234 14.84 2.25 -0.81
CA ASP A 234 15.11 2.30 0.64
C ASP A 234 16.42 3.05 0.93
N LYS A 235 17.47 2.80 0.15
CA LYS A 235 18.74 3.51 0.29
C LYS A 235 18.59 5.01 0.01
N GLN A 236 17.82 5.37 -1.02
CA GLN A 236 17.55 6.77 -1.35
C GLN A 236 16.69 7.43 -0.25
N GLN A 237 15.68 6.74 0.24
CA GLN A 237 14.89 7.21 1.38
C GLN A 237 15.79 7.47 2.59
N LEU A 238 16.62 6.50 2.97
CA LEU A 238 17.57 6.64 4.07
C LEU A 238 18.48 7.85 3.85
N ARG A 239 18.93 8.09 2.62
CA ARG A 239 19.80 9.22 2.26
C ARG A 239 19.10 10.58 2.33
N ASP A 240 17.89 10.68 1.79
CA ASP A 240 17.28 11.97 1.43
C ASP A 240 16.19 12.42 2.42
N GLN A 241 15.59 11.49 3.17
CA GLN A 241 14.63 11.84 4.21
C GLN A 241 15.36 12.39 5.45
N LEU A 242 14.94 13.54 5.96
CA LEU A 242 15.67 14.28 7.00
C LEU A 242 15.71 13.56 8.35
N ASN A 243 14.63 12.87 8.71
CA ASN A 243 14.47 12.15 9.97
C ASN A 243 14.65 10.62 9.82
N SER A 244 15.30 10.16 8.75
CA SER A 244 15.47 8.72 8.50
C SER A 244 16.38 8.01 9.50
N VAL A 245 17.30 8.75 10.14
CA VAL A 245 18.29 8.24 11.10
C VAL A 245 18.15 9.04 12.40
N PRO A 246 17.27 8.62 13.32
CA PRO A 246 17.15 9.25 14.63
C PRO A 246 18.38 8.96 15.52
N GLU A 247 18.96 7.76 15.36
CA GLU A 247 20.13 7.28 16.09
C GLU A 247 21.17 6.73 15.10
N GLU A 248 22.45 7.07 15.32
CA GLU A 248 23.55 6.74 14.41
C GLU A 248 23.71 5.22 14.23
N GLU A 249 23.71 4.46 15.33
CA GLU A 249 23.82 2.99 15.34
C GLU A 249 22.70 2.30 14.54
N GLU A 250 21.46 2.81 14.65
CA GLU A 250 20.32 2.32 13.87
C GLU A 250 20.52 2.60 12.37
N GLY A 251 20.98 3.82 12.03
CA GLY A 251 21.30 4.21 10.66
C GLY A 251 22.39 3.35 10.04
N GLU A 252 23.45 3.07 10.79
CA GLU A 252 24.54 2.19 10.39
C GLU A 252 24.03 0.76 10.11
N THR A 253 23.26 0.21 11.04
CA THR A 253 22.73 -1.15 10.93
C THR A 253 21.74 -1.26 9.76
N ASN A 254 20.89 -0.26 9.55
CA ASN A 254 19.95 -0.22 8.44
C ASN A 254 20.67 -0.11 7.08
N PHE A 255 21.65 0.78 6.97
CA PHE A 255 22.46 0.90 5.75
C PHE A 255 23.22 -0.39 5.43
N GLY A 256 23.92 -0.95 6.41
CA GLY A 256 24.65 -2.21 6.27
C GLY A 256 23.74 -3.37 5.87
N SER A 257 22.55 -3.45 6.46
CA SER A 257 21.56 -4.48 6.12
C SER A 257 21.05 -4.32 4.69
N LEU A 258 20.79 -3.11 4.20
CA LEU A 258 20.39 -2.86 2.80
C LEU A 258 21.49 -3.25 1.81
N GLU A 259 22.76 -3.04 2.17
CA GLU A 259 23.92 -3.47 1.38
C GLU A 259 24.02 -5.00 1.30
N ILE A 260 23.81 -5.68 2.42
CA ILE A 260 23.78 -7.15 2.47
C ILE A 260 22.60 -7.68 1.63
N LEU A 261 21.40 -7.13 1.80
CA LEU A 261 20.23 -7.52 1.03
C LEU A 261 20.46 -7.36 -0.48
N GLU A 262 21.06 -6.24 -0.91
CA GLU A 262 21.40 -6.05 -2.33
C GLU A 262 22.37 -7.12 -2.83
N SER A 263 23.37 -7.49 -2.02
CA SER A 263 24.33 -8.53 -2.37
C SER A 263 23.71 -9.94 -2.46
N MET A 264 22.59 -10.17 -1.77
CA MET A 264 21.86 -11.44 -1.76
C MET A 264 20.98 -11.66 -2.99
N ILE A 265 20.73 -10.63 -3.82
CA ILE A 265 19.83 -10.73 -5.00
C ILE A 265 20.12 -11.96 -5.89
N PRO A 266 21.38 -12.30 -6.25
CA PRO A 266 21.65 -13.46 -7.10
C PRO A 266 21.20 -14.81 -6.51
N GLU A 267 21.08 -14.89 -5.18
CA GLU A 267 20.62 -16.07 -4.43
C GLU A 267 19.11 -16.02 -4.15
N MET A 268 18.55 -14.80 -4.04
CA MET A 268 17.13 -14.55 -3.78
C MET A 268 16.29 -14.46 -5.06
N VAL A 269 16.89 -14.70 -6.23
CA VAL A 269 16.20 -14.73 -7.53
C VAL A 269 16.21 -16.15 -8.09
N ASN A 270 15.02 -16.69 -8.31
CA ASN A 270 14.82 -17.90 -9.09
C ASN A 270 15.15 -17.60 -10.56
N LYS A 271 16.22 -18.20 -11.06
CA LYS A 271 16.78 -17.93 -12.39
C LYS A 271 15.84 -18.29 -13.53
N ASP A 272 14.96 -19.27 -13.34
CA ASP A 272 13.99 -19.69 -14.35
C ASP A 272 12.91 -18.63 -14.58
N TYR A 273 12.73 -17.70 -13.63
CA TYR A 273 11.73 -16.64 -13.66
C TYR A 273 12.33 -15.22 -13.66
N ASP A 274 13.66 -15.09 -13.79
CA ASP A 274 14.30 -13.77 -13.79
C ASP A 274 13.84 -12.92 -14.98
N GLN A 275 13.70 -13.52 -16.16
CA GLN A 275 13.30 -12.86 -17.41
C GLN A 275 11.77 -12.91 -17.68
N GLY A 276 10.99 -13.34 -16.69
CA GLY A 276 9.54 -13.53 -16.81
C GLY A 276 9.11 -14.96 -17.18
N PRO A 277 7.83 -15.18 -17.57
CA PRO A 277 6.81 -14.14 -17.72
C PRO A 277 6.47 -13.45 -16.40
N PHE A 278 6.12 -12.17 -16.48
CA PHE A 278 5.72 -11.36 -15.32
C PHE A 278 4.22 -11.49 -15.07
N LYS A 279 3.78 -11.26 -13.83
CA LYS A 279 2.43 -11.58 -13.36
C LYS A 279 1.69 -10.34 -12.87
N LEU A 280 0.36 -10.43 -12.81
CA LEU A 280 -0.47 -9.39 -12.20
C LEU A 280 -0.25 -9.39 -10.68
N ILE A 281 0.43 -8.37 -10.15
CA ILE A 281 0.60 -8.16 -8.71
C ILE A 281 -0.35 -7.05 -8.27
N CYS A 282 -0.99 -7.26 -7.12
CA CYS A 282 -1.77 -6.27 -6.40
C CYS A 282 -1.22 -6.29 -4.98
N ASP A 283 -0.51 -5.24 -4.57
CA ASP A 283 0.18 -5.24 -3.27
C ASP A 283 -0.82 -5.45 -2.11
N ASP A 284 -2.09 -5.04 -2.28
CA ASP A 284 -3.15 -5.16 -1.28
C ASP A 284 -4.08 -6.40 -1.48
N LEU A 285 -3.70 -7.37 -2.33
CA LEU A 285 -4.52 -8.57 -2.52
C LEU A 285 -4.43 -9.48 -1.29
N SER A 286 -5.46 -9.44 -0.47
CA SER A 286 -5.57 -10.25 0.75
C SER A 286 -7.02 -10.62 1.07
N PRO A 287 -7.25 -11.61 1.94
CA PRO A 287 -8.57 -11.89 2.50
C PRO A 287 -9.22 -10.68 3.18
N SER A 288 -8.44 -9.68 3.60
CA SER A 288 -8.97 -8.44 4.15
C SER A 288 -9.78 -7.65 3.13
N ASN A 289 -9.61 -7.88 1.84
CA ASN A 289 -10.35 -7.21 0.77
C ASN A 289 -11.39 -8.13 0.10
N MET A 290 -11.98 -9.05 0.88
CA MET A 290 -12.94 -10.03 0.39
C MET A 290 -14.30 -9.96 1.10
N ILE A 291 -15.35 -10.28 0.36
CA ILE A 291 -16.74 -10.32 0.82
C ILE A 291 -17.26 -11.75 0.65
N VAL A 292 -17.80 -12.32 1.72
CA VAL A 292 -18.43 -13.65 1.71
C VAL A 292 -19.95 -13.55 1.67
N ARG A 293 -20.61 -14.58 1.15
CA ARG A 293 -22.06 -14.57 0.91
C ARG A 293 -22.86 -14.28 2.18
N SER A 294 -22.50 -14.89 3.31
CA SER A 294 -23.20 -14.68 4.59
C SER A 294 -22.35 -15.10 5.79
N GLN A 295 -22.90 -14.99 7.00
CA GLN A 295 -22.26 -15.48 8.22
C GLN A 295 -22.09 -17.00 8.22
N ASP A 296 -22.93 -17.77 7.53
CA ASP A 296 -22.84 -19.25 7.53
C ASP A 296 -22.23 -19.80 6.23
N ASP A 297 -22.29 -19.02 5.14
CA ASP A 297 -21.70 -19.37 3.84
C ASP A 297 -20.49 -18.48 3.55
N LEU A 298 -19.30 -19.07 3.76
CA LEU A 298 -18.00 -18.47 3.55
C LEU A 298 -17.58 -18.38 2.07
N THR A 299 -18.48 -18.66 1.13
CA THR A 299 -18.19 -18.50 -0.30
C THR A 299 -17.89 -17.04 -0.59
N ILE A 300 -16.71 -16.76 -1.16
CA ILE A 300 -16.30 -15.42 -1.56
C ILE A 300 -17.10 -15.03 -2.79
N VAL A 301 -17.84 -13.93 -2.65
CA VAL A 301 -18.71 -13.34 -3.69
C VAL A 301 -18.22 -11.97 -4.12
N GLY A 302 -17.15 -11.45 -3.52
CA GLY A 302 -16.51 -10.20 -3.91
C GLY A 302 -15.04 -10.17 -3.55
N VAL A 303 -14.21 -9.79 -4.51
CA VAL A 303 -12.84 -9.31 -4.31
C VAL A 303 -12.84 -7.83 -4.69
N VAL A 304 -12.57 -6.98 -3.71
CA VAL A 304 -12.65 -5.51 -3.82
C VAL A 304 -11.29 -4.89 -3.53
N ASP A 305 -11.20 -3.55 -3.59
CA ASP A 305 -10.00 -2.78 -3.25
C ASP A 305 -8.72 -3.36 -3.89
N LEU A 306 -8.76 -3.49 -5.22
CA LEU A 306 -7.63 -3.95 -6.04
C LEU A 306 -6.69 -2.76 -6.29
N GLU A 307 -6.02 -2.33 -5.23
CA GLU A 307 -5.14 -1.18 -5.24
C GLU A 307 -3.68 -1.56 -5.51
N TRP A 308 -2.90 -0.59 -5.98
CA TRP A 308 -1.45 -0.76 -6.20
C TRP A 308 -1.14 -1.94 -7.13
N VAL A 309 -1.86 -1.99 -8.26
CA VAL A 309 -1.77 -3.09 -9.23
C VAL A 309 -0.76 -2.78 -10.32
N TYR A 310 0.09 -3.75 -10.62
CA TYR A 310 1.14 -3.66 -11.64
C TYR A 310 1.51 -5.04 -12.19
N ALA A 311 2.27 -5.07 -13.27
CA ALA A 311 2.95 -6.28 -13.74
C ALA A 311 4.28 -6.42 -12.97
N GLY A 312 4.51 -7.55 -12.30
CA GLY A 312 5.67 -7.78 -11.45
C GLY A 312 6.24 -9.20 -11.49
N PRO A 313 7.32 -9.49 -10.73
CA PRO A 313 7.98 -10.80 -10.74
C PRO A 313 7.05 -11.95 -10.38
N ALA A 314 7.10 -13.06 -11.15
CA ALA A 314 6.31 -14.26 -10.87
C ALA A 314 6.63 -14.86 -9.49
N GLN A 315 7.91 -14.89 -9.14
CA GLN A 315 8.40 -15.38 -7.85
C GLN A 315 8.01 -14.50 -6.66
N LEU A 316 7.74 -13.20 -6.90
CA LEU A 316 7.21 -12.31 -5.87
C LEU A 316 5.73 -12.62 -5.62
N PHE A 317 4.94 -12.79 -6.70
CA PHE A 317 3.54 -13.18 -6.60
C PHE A 317 3.35 -14.56 -5.93
N ALA A 318 4.14 -15.55 -6.36
CA ALA A 318 4.10 -16.93 -5.87
C ALA A 318 5.08 -17.16 -4.71
N SER A 319 5.25 -16.16 -3.86
CA SER A 319 5.99 -16.26 -2.60
C SER A 319 5.08 -16.72 -1.47
N ALA A 320 5.64 -17.15 -0.33
CA ALA A 320 4.87 -17.39 0.87
C ALA A 320 3.98 -16.16 1.22
N PRO A 321 2.66 -16.33 1.40
CA PRO A 321 1.77 -15.18 1.52
C PRO A 321 1.94 -14.43 2.85
N TRP A 322 2.16 -13.11 2.78
CA TRP A 322 2.22 -12.26 3.97
C TRP A 322 0.89 -12.20 4.73
N TRP A 323 -0.24 -12.35 4.03
CA TRP A 323 -1.59 -12.11 4.56
C TRP A 323 -2.18 -13.29 5.34
N LEU A 324 -1.45 -14.37 5.62
CA LEU A 324 -2.00 -15.57 6.26
C LEU A 324 -2.71 -15.25 7.59
N LEU A 325 -2.19 -14.29 8.37
CA LEU A 325 -2.82 -13.83 9.62
C LEU A 325 -3.57 -12.49 9.46
N PHE A 326 -3.83 -12.06 8.23
CA PHE A 326 -4.52 -10.80 7.85
C PHE A 326 -3.75 -9.54 8.26
N ASN A 327 -2.48 -9.70 8.62
CA ASN A 327 -1.58 -8.65 9.03
C ASN A 327 -0.19 -8.97 8.43
N ARG A 328 0.57 -7.93 8.05
CA ARG A 328 1.87 -8.13 7.40
C ARG A 328 2.94 -8.44 8.45
N PRO A 329 3.86 -9.41 8.23
CA PRO A 329 4.95 -9.72 9.15
C PRO A 329 6.06 -8.65 9.25
N ILE A 330 5.69 -7.38 9.22
CA ILE A 330 6.56 -6.19 9.23
C ILE A 330 6.03 -5.10 10.17
N ASP A 331 4.83 -5.25 10.71
CA ASP A 331 4.26 -4.32 11.68
C ASP A 331 4.93 -4.49 13.05
N ASP A 332 4.92 -3.46 13.90
CA ASP A 332 5.57 -3.46 15.23
C ASP A 332 5.13 -4.64 16.13
N ASN A 333 3.93 -5.20 15.90
CA ASN A 333 3.45 -6.42 16.57
C ASN A 333 4.28 -7.69 16.26
N TRP A 334 5.16 -7.61 15.26
CA TRP A 334 6.10 -8.65 14.84
C TRP A 334 7.52 -8.37 15.28
N ASP A 335 7.77 -7.25 15.95
CA ASP A 335 9.12 -6.88 16.38
C ASP A 335 9.74 -7.99 17.24
N VAL A 336 11.02 -8.24 16.96
CA VAL A 336 11.82 -9.19 17.71
C VAL A 336 12.35 -8.49 18.95
N ILE A 337 11.91 -8.94 20.11
CA ILE A 337 12.31 -8.39 21.41
C ILE A 337 13.29 -9.36 22.05
N ASP A 338 14.47 -8.86 22.42
CA ASP A 338 15.54 -9.63 23.05
C ASP A 338 15.98 -10.88 22.27
N GLY A 339 15.88 -10.83 20.93
CA GLY A 339 16.26 -11.93 20.04
C GLY A 339 15.24 -13.07 19.95
N GLU A 340 14.08 -12.95 20.60
CA GLU A 340 13.02 -13.95 20.58
C GLU A 340 11.93 -13.60 19.54
N PRO A 341 11.55 -14.54 18.65
CA PRO A 341 10.52 -14.27 17.65
C PRO A 341 9.15 -14.03 18.30
N PRO A 342 8.29 -13.20 17.68
CA PRO A 342 6.99 -12.87 18.24
C PRO A 342 6.10 -14.13 18.35
N LYS A 343 5.15 -14.13 19.28
CA LYS A 343 4.18 -15.23 19.45
C LYS A 343 3.43 -15.57 18.16
N MET A 344 3.21 -14.57 17.31
CA MET A 344 2.54 -14.71 16.01
C MET A 344 3.35 -15.55 15.01
N ALA A 345 4.67 -15.62 15.13
CA ALA A 345 5.51 -16.38 14.20
C ALA A 345 5.13 -17.87 14.15
N LYS A 346 4.94 -18.52 15.30
CA LYS A 346 4.52 -19.93 15.35
C LYS A 346 3.17 -20.15 14.67
N ARG A 347 2.26 -19.20 14.84
CA ARG A 347 0.94 -19.25 14.23
C ARG A 347 1.03 -19.05 12.71
N TYR A 348 1.84 -18.11 12.25
CA TYR A 348 2.11 -17.91 10.84
C TYR A 348 2.60 -19.18 10.17
N PHE A 349 3.62 -19.84 10.73
CA PHE A 349 4.13 -21.09 10.16
C PHE A 349 3.09 -22.21 10.13
N ARG A 350 2.23 -22.34 11.16
CA ARG A 350 1.11 -23.29 11.15
C ARG A 350 0.15 -23.00 9.99
N HIS A 351 -0.23 -21.74 9.80
CA HIS A 351 -1.11 -21.34 8.71
C HIS A 351 -0.44 -21.47 7.34
N PHE A 352 0.88 -21.27 7.27
CA PHE A 352 1.65 -21.44 6.05
C PHE A 352 1.71 -22.91 5.61
N GLU A 353 1.95 -23.84 6.53
CA GLU A 353 1.86 -25.28 6.24
C GLU A 353 0.46 -25.70 5.77
N MET A 354 -0.58 -25.18 6.44
CA MET A 354 -1.97 -25.40 6.03
C MET A 354 -2.20 -24.89 4.59
N PHE A 355 -1.73 -23.68 4.28
CA PHE A 355 -1.88 -23.07 2.97
C PHE A 355 -1.10 -23.82 1.88
N LYS A 356 0.14 -24.24 2.12
CA LYS A 356 0.94 -25.05 1.18
C LYS A 356 0.19 -26.31 0.76
N ARG A 357 -0.32 -27.07 1.73
CA ARG A 357 -1.14 -28.27 1.45
C ARG A 357 -2.37 -27.94 0.60
N ILE A 358 -3.10 -26.88 0.94
CA ILE A 358 -4.29 -26.46 0.19
C ILE A 358 -3.93 -26.06 -1.24
N LEU A 359 -2.85 -25.29 -1.41
CA LEU A 359 -2.36 -24.86 -2.70
C LEU A 359 -1.97 -26.06 -3.57
N ASP A 360 -1.24 -27.03 -3.02
CA ASP A 360 -0.90 -28.28 -3.72
C ASP A 360 -2.15 -29.07 -4.16
N GLU A 361 -3.18 -29.13 -3.31
CA GLU A 361 -4.45 -29.79 -3.64
C GLU A 361 -5.22 -29.07 -4.75
N GLU A 362 -5.26 -27.73 -4.74
CA GLU A 362 -5.94 -26.94 -5.77
C GLU A 362 -5.16 -26.93 -7.09
N GLU A 363 -3.85 -26.73 -7.04
CA GLU A 363 -2.96 -26.75 -8.20
C GLU A 363 -2.85 -28.16 -8.81
N GLY A 364 -2.97 -29.20 -7.98
CA GLY A 364 -3.05 -30.60 -8.43
C GLY A 364 -4.23 -30.90 -9.36
N LYS A 365 -5.26 -30.05 -9.37
CA LYS A 365 -6.42 -30.13 -10.30
C LYS A 365 -6.12 -29.56 -11.68
N LEU A 366 -5.03 -28.81 -11.82
CA LEU A 366 -4.61 -28.20 -13.07
C LEU A 366 -3.70 -29.13 -13.89
N PRO A 367 -3.58 -28.91 -15.22
CA PRO A 367 -2.60 -29.60 -16.05
C PRO A 367 -1.17 -29.41 -15.53
N GLU A 368 -0.31 -30.41 -15.76
CA GLU A 368 1.08 -30.40 -15.26
C GLU A 368 1.89 -29.16 -15.69
N SER A 369 1.61 -28.62 -16.88
CA SER A 369 2.26 -27.42 -17.40
C SER A 369 1.90 -26.13 -16.68
N GLN A 370 0.95 -26.15 -15.74
CA GLN A 370 0.48 -25.01 -14.95
C GLN A 370 0.77 -25.18 -13.46
N LYS A 371 1.56 -26.21 -13.08
CA LYS A 371 1.93 -26.48 -11.69
C LYS A 371 3.25 -25.80 -11.34
N GLU A 372 3.18 -24.49 -11.16
CA GLU A 372 4.33 -23.59 -10.99
C GLU A 372 4.26 -22.85 -9.65
N VAL A 373 3.06 -22.55 -9.16
CA VAL A 373 2.86 -21.69 -7.99
C VAL A 373 3.30 -22.39 -6.72
N SER A 374 2.90 -23.64 -6.48
CA SER A 374 3.33 -24.33 -5.25
C SER A 374 4.84 -24.60 -5.21
N LYS A 375 5.45 -24.83 -6.38
CA LYS A 375 6.91 -24.97 -6.52
C LYS A 375 7.63 -23.66 -6.17
N LEU A 376 7.13 -22.52 -6.64
CA LEU A 376 7.69 -21.21 -6.30
C LEU A 376 7.49 -20.88 -4.82
N VAL A 377 6.33 -21.21 -4.24
CA VAL A 377 6.06 -21.01 -2.81
C VAL A 377 7.04 -21.84 -1.98
N ALA A 378 7.21 -23.13 -2.28
CA ALA A 378 8.16 -24.01 -1.61
C ALA A 378 9.61 -23.51 -1.78
N TRP A 379 10.00 -23.12 -3.00
CA TRP A 379 11.31 -22.53 -3.26
C TRP A 379 11.54 -21.26 -2.43
N SER A 380 10.54 -20.38 -2.29
CA SER A 380 10.67 -19.14 -1.52
C SER A 380 10.93 -19.38 -0.03
N GLU A 381 10.39 -20.45 0.53
CA GLU A 381 10.66 -20.92 1.89
C GLU A 381 12.05 -21.55 1.98
N ASP A 382 12.38 -22.49 1.09
CA ASP A 382 13.64 -23.23 1.10
C ASP A 382 14.85 -22.32 0.92
N SER A 383 14.75 -21.31 0.06
CA SER A 383 15.79 -20.30 -0.21
C SER A 383 15.83 -19.17 0.82
N GLY A 384 14.70 -18.88 1.47
CA GLY A 384 14.51 -17.70 2.31
C GLY A 384 14.05 -16.47 1.54
N ALA A 385 13.88 -16.56 0.21
CA ALA A 385 13.42 -15.48 -0.64
C ALA A 385 12.06 -14.91 -0.19
N MET A 386 11.22 -15.69 0.50
CA MET A 386 9.97 -15.16 1.05
C MET A 386 10.15 -13.97 1.98
N TRP A 387 11.20 -13.98 2.80
CA TRP A 387 11.49 -12.89 3.74
C TRP A 387 12.08 -11.69 3.01
N PHE A 388 12.96 -11.95 2.03
CA PHE A 388 13.50 -10.94 1.14
C PHE A 388 12.39 -10.21 0.37
N HIS A 389 11.46 -10.96 -0.21
CA HIS A 389 10.28 -10.45 -0.91
C HIS A 389 9.42 -9.54 -0.03
N MET A 390 9.19 -9.91 1.23
CA MET A 390 8.45 -9.05 2.17
C MET A 390 9.15 -7.71 2.44
N LEU A 391 10.49 -7.70 2.50
CA LEU A 391 11.27 -6.48 2.70
C LEU A 391 11.25 -5.58 1.47
N VAL A 392 11.50 -6.15 0.28
CA VAL A 392 11.57 -5.34 -0.97
C VAL A 392 10.22 -4.82 -1.43
N SER A 393 9.12 -5.38 -0.93
CA SER A 393 7.75 -4.89 -1.17
C SER A 393 7.24 -3.94 -0.08
N ASN A 394 7.94 -3.79 1.04
CA ASN A 394 7.52 -2.90 2.12
C ASN A 394 8.05 -1.48 1.93
N GLY A 395 7.26 -0.46 2.31
CA GLY A 395 7.76 0.90 2.49
C GLY A 395 8.43 1.05 3.86
N PHE A 396 9.54 1.81 3.92
CA PHE A 396 10.36 2.01 5.12
C PHE A 396 11.02 0.70 5.60
N PHE A 397 12.32 0.57 5.34
CA PHE A 397 13.10 -0.56 5.84
C PHE A 397 13.57 -0.34 7.29
N GLY A 398 13.53 -1.40 8.10
CA GLY A 398 14.16 -1.47 9.41
C GLY A 398 14.83 -2.82 9.62
N SER A 399 16.06 -2.81 10.11
CA SER A 399 16.87 -4.02 10.33
C SER A 399 16.33 -4.93 11.44
N THR A 400 15.50 -4.40 12.34
CA THR A 400 14.82 -5.12 13.44
C THR A 400 13.54 -5.82 12.99
N MET A 401 13.05 -5.53 11.78
CA MET A 401 11.81 -6.14 11.26
C MET A 401 11.95 -7.66 11.20
N PHE A 402 10.86 -8.36 11.53
CA PHE A 402 10.82 -9.82 11.56
C PHE A 402 11.39 -10.53 10.31
N PRO A 403 11.14 -10.09 9.06
CA PRO A 403 11.69 -10.76 7.88
C PRO A 403 13.21 -10.56 7.77
N CYS A 404 13.72 -9.40 8.18
CA CYS A 404 15.17 -9.15 8.24
C CYS A 404 15.82 -10.04 9.29
N PHE A 405 15.22 -10.17 10.47
CA PHE A 405 15.66 -11.11 11.50
C PHE A 405 15.69 -12.56 10.98
N GLN A 406 14.68 -13.01 10.24
CA GLN A 406 14.67 -14.37 9.66
C GLN A 406 15.83 -14.59 8.67
N LEU A 407 16.17 -13.59 7.86
CA LEU A 407 17.33 -13.65 6.97
C LEU A 407 18.65 -13.66 7.75
N GLN A 408 18.78 -12.83 8.79
CA GLN A 408 19.95 -12.83 9.69
C GLN A 408 20.17 -14.20 10.32
N GLN A 409 19.12 -14.84 10.84
CA GLN A 409 19.21 -16.18 11.44
C GLN A 409 19.66 -17.23 10.42
N ARG A 410 19.18 -17.14 9.17
CA ARG A 410 19.58 -18.04 8.09
C ARG A 410 21.05 -17.87 7.69
N VAL A 411 21.55 -16.65 7.64
CA VAL A 411 22.95 -16.35 7.35
C VAL A 411 23.86 -16.72 8.54
N GLY A 412 23.34 -16.58 9.77
CA GLY A 412 24.05 -16.68 11.03
C GLY A 412 24.47 -15.30 11.55
N ALA A 413 24.15 -15.00 12.82
CA ALA A 413 24.35 -13.67 13.41
C ALA A 413 25.81 -13.17 13.30
N GLU A 414 26.79 -14.00 13.66
CA GLU A 414 28.22 -13.65 13.56
C GLU A 414 28.62 -13.33 12.11
N LYS A 415 28.13 -14.12 11.15
CA LYS A 415 28.43 -13.92 9.73
C LYS A 415 27.73 -12.69 9.15
N TRP A 416 26.55 -12.34 9.67
CA TRP A 416 25.86 -11.10 9.30
C TRP A 416 26.62 -9.89 9.83
N GLU A 417 27.03 -9.91 11.10
CA GLU A 417 27.84 -8.86 11.72
C GLU A 417 29.19 -8.68 11.01
N GLU A 418 29.88 -9.78 10.67
CA GLU A 418 31.10 -9.71 9.85
C GLU A 418 30.85 -9.06 8.47
N GLN A 419 29.69 -9.27 7.86
CA GLN A 419 29.35 -8.65 6.59
C GLN A 419 29.04 -7.17 6.77
N ILE A 420 28.40 -6.77 7.86
CA ILE A 420 28.25 -5.35 8.22
C ILE A 420 29.64 -4.73 8.31
N VAL A 421 30.56 -5.27 9.12
CA VAL A 421 31.93 -4.73 9.23
C VAL A 421 32.62 -4.59 7.85
N LYS A 422 32.50 -5.62 6.99
CA LYS A 422 33.07 -5.57 5.63
C LYS A 422 32.45 -4.50 4.74
N VAL A 423 31.14 -4.23 4.87
CA VAL A 423 30.48 -3.15 4.15
C VAL A 423 31.08 -1.81 4.55
N PHE A 424 31.29 -1.58 5.83
CA PHE A 424 31.88 -0.35 6.38
C PHE A 424 33.38 -0.20 6.06
N ASP A 425 34.11 -1.30 5.85
CA ASP A 425 35.50 -1.27 5.38
C ASP A 425 35.61 -0.90 3.88
N GLN A 426 34.58 -1.20 3.07
CA GLN A 426 34.63 -1.07 1.60
C GLN A 426 33.89 0.16 1.06
N LYS A 427 32.85 0.59 1.77
CA LYS A 427 32.06 1.77 1.48
C LYS A 427 32.24 2.70 2.67
N GLU A 428 32.40 4.00 2.43
CA GLU A 428 32.30 4.98 3.51
C GLU A 428 30.81 5.35 3.67
N PRO A 429 30.08 4.80 4.64
CA PRO A 429 28.79 5.34 5.02
C PRO A 429 28.91 6.74 5.64
N GLY A 430 30.14 7.13 6.04
CA GLY A 430 30.50 8.41 6.65
C GLY A 430 29.83 9.59 5.96
N GLU A 431 30.01 9.81 4.66
CA GLU A 431 29.41 10.99 4.01
C GLU A 431 27.87 11.05 4.09
N LEU A 432 27.18 9.90 4.11
CA LEU A 432 25.72 9.84 4.21
C LEU A 432 25.25 10.00 5.65
N LEU A 433 25.91 9.34 6.62
CA LEU A 433 25.52 9.35 8.02
C LEU A 433 26.03 10.60 8.75
N ASP A 434 27.18 11.16 8.38
CA ASP A 434 27.77 12.38 8.98
C ASP A 434 26.84 13.60 8.86
N LYS A 435 26.06 13.67 7.78
CA LYS A 435 25.07 14.75 7.59
C LYS A 435 23.77 14.53 8.37
N LYS A 436 23.46 13.29 8.79
CA LYS A 436 22.17 12.95 9.40
C LYS A 436 21.88 13.69 10.71
N PRO A 437 22.84 13.86 11.65
CA PRO A 437 22.61 14.68 12.84
C PRO A 437 22.24 16.14 12.52
N GLY A 438 22.76 16.70 11.41
CA GLY A 438 22.42 18.03 10.94
C GLY A 438 21.02 18.09 10.33
N GLU A 439 20.69 17.11 9.48
CA GLU A 439 19.36 16.97 8.87
C GLU A 439 18.26 16.74 9.92
N LEU A 440 18.52 15.93 10.95
CA LEU A 440 17.59 15.69 12.05
C LEU A 440 17.33 16.97 12.86
N LYS A 441 18.36 17.80 13.09
CA LYS A 441 18.18 19.12 13.72
C LYS A 441 17.31 20.04 12.87
N LEU A 442 17.52 20.04 11.55
CA LEU A 442 16.70 20.82 10.62
C LEU A 442 15.25 20.34 10.64
N TYR A 443 15.03 19.01 10.61
CA TYR A 443 13.72 18.40 10.75
C TYR A 443 13.04 18.81 12.07
N ASN A 444 13.73 18.70 13.20
CA ASN A 444 13.15 19.05 14.50
C ASN A 444 12.73 20.54 14.56
N LYS A 445 13.56 21.45 14.03
CA LYS A 445 13.20 22.87 13.92
C LYS A 445 11.94 23.08 13.07
N ARG A 446 11.86 22.39 11.92
CA ARG A 446 10.69 22.42 11.04
C ARG A 446 9.45 21.88 11.76
N LEU A 447 9.59 20.77 12.47
CA LEU A 447 8.53 20.14 13.25
C LEU A 447 8.00 21.09 14.34
N GLU A 448 8.88 21.76 15.09
CA GLU A 448 8.49 22.77 16.07
C GLU A 448 7.68 23.91 15.42
N THR A 449 8.10 24.40 14.26
CA THR A 449 7.36 25.45 13.52
C THR A 449 5.98 24.95 13.06
N VAL A 450 5.88 23.73 12.53
CA VAL A 450 4.57 23.17 12.14
C VAL A 450 3.65 22.98 13.35
N GLN A 451 4.20 22.56 14.49
CA GLN A 451 3.45 22.44 15.75
C GLN A 451 2.94 23.80 16.24
N GLU A 452 3.71 24.87 16.10
CA GLU A 452 3.27 26.23 16.41
C GLU A 452 2.13 26.69 15.48
N ILE A 453 2.25 26.46 14.17
CA ILE A 453 1.18 26.77 13.20
C ILE A 453 -0.08 25.94 13.52
N ARG A 454 0.08 24.67 13.92
CA ARG A 454 -1.02 23.80 14.37
C ARG A 454 -1.70 24.36 15.63
N TYR A 455 -0.93 24.84 16.59
CA TYR A 455 -1.47 25.48 17.78
C TYR A 455 -2.30 26.73 17.43
N TRP A 456 -1.88 27.54 16.45
CA TRP A 456 -2.70 28.66 15.97
C TRP A 456 -4.02 28.20 15.33
N LEU A 457 -4.02 27.08 14.61
CA LEU A 457 -5.24 26.48 14.07
C LEU A 457 -6.17 26.02 15.20
N GLU A 458 -5.64 25.33 16.21
CA GLU A 458 -6.41 24.84 17.37
C GLU A 458 -7.00 25.98 18.22
N CYS A 459 -6.31 27.12 18.27
CA CYS A 459 -6.79 28.35 18.91
C CYS A 459 -7.75 29.17 18.04
N GLU A 460 -8.17 28.66 16.87
CA GLU A 460 -8.99 29.35 15.86
C GLU A 460 -8.38 30.69 15.37
N ALA A 461 -7.06 30.88 15.50
CA ALA A 461 -6.38 32.10 15.07
C ALA A 461 -6.12 32.14 13.55
N ILE A 462 -6.10 30.97 12.89
CA ILE A 462 -6.00 30.80 11.44
C ILE A 462 -7.02 29.77 10.95
N THR A 463 -7.37 29.80 9.66
CA THR A 463 -8.24 28.77 9.05
C THR A 463 -7.45 27.53 8.64
N LYS A 464 -8.15 26.42 8.37
CA LYS A 464 -7.55 25.19 7.83
C LYS A 464 -6.84 25.44 6.50
N GLU A 465 -7.40 26.25 5.62
CA GLU A 465 -6.78 26.62 4.34
C GLU A 465 -5.48 27.41 4.56
N ASN A 466 -5.47 28.32 5.54
CA ASN A 466 -4.28 29.09 5.87
C ASN A 466 -3.18 28.19 6.46
N PHE A 467 -3.55 27.24 7.34
CA PHE A 467 -2.63 26.21 7.84
C PHE A 467 -1.99 25.41 6.69
N ILE A 468 -2.81 24.86 5.77
CA ILE A 468 -2.34 24.06 4.64
C ILE A 468 -1.33 24.85 3.78
N VAL A 469 -1.64 26.10 3.46
CA VAL A 469 -0.75 26.95 2.65
C VAL A 469 0.57 27.22 3.37
N ARG A 470 0.53 27.62 4.66
CA ARG A 470 1.74 27.93 5.44
C ARG A 470 2.64 26.71 5.57
N VAL A 471 2.08 25.54 5.89
CA VAL A 471 2.85 24.30 6.05
C VAL A 471 3.40 23.83 4.71
N ARG A 472 2.62 23.85 3.62
CA ARG A 472 3.15 23.48 2.28
C ARG A 472 4.32 24.35 1.85
N ASN A 473 4.25 25.66 2.08
CA ASN A 473 5.36 26.57 1.75
C ASN A 473 6.59 26.24 2.59
N LEU A 474 6.42 26.02 3.90
CA LEU A 474 7.51 25.63 4.80
C LEU A 474 8.17 24.29 4.40
N LEU A 475 7.39 23.33 3.90
CA LEU A 475 7.89 22.04 3.45
C LEU A 475 8.55 22.11 2.06
N ALA A 476 8.09 23.02 1.19
CA ALA A 476 8.66 23.26 -0.14
C ALA A 476 9.95 24.08 -0.12
N GLU A 477 10.13 24.96 0.87
CA GLU A 477 11.33 25.77 1.05
C GLU A 477 12.42 25.00 1.82
N GLU A 478 13.66 25.04 1.33
CA GLU A 478 14.85 24.76 2.12
C GLU A 478 15.05 25.90 3.14
N ALA A 479 14.18 25.94 4.15
CA ALA A 479 14.22 26.75 5.37
C ALA A 479 15.02 28.08 5.28
N SER A 480 14.45 29.11 4.66
CA SER A 480 14.95 30.47 4.87
C SER A 480 13.88 31.56 4.68
N GLU A 481 12.84 31.59 5.52
CA GLU A 481 12.13 32.83 5.82
C GLU A 481 11.47 32.72 7.21
N GLU A 482 11.59 33.78 8.02
CA GLU A 482 10.89 33.88 9.31
C GLU A 482 9.39 33.95 9.02
N ILE A 483 8.64 32.92 9.40
CA ILE A 483 7.17 32.94 9.25
C ILE A 483 6.61 33.91 10.28
N GLU A 484 6.12 35.06 9.82
CA GLU A 484 5.54 36.09 10.68
C GLU A 484 4.25 35.61 11.37
N GLU A 485 4.12 35.96 12.66
CA GLU A 485 2.93 35.74 13.49
C GLU A 485 1.67 36.28 12.78
N PRO A 486 0.54 35.56 12.79
CA PRO A 486 -0.69 36.02 12.15
C PRO A 486 -1.08 37.42 12.64
N SER A 487 -1.21 38.36 11.71
CA SER A 487 -1.57 39.74 12.05
C SER A 487 -2.94 39.78 12.74
N LEU A 488 -3.15 40.78 13.62
CA LEU A 488 -4.46 41.00 14.27
C LEU A 488 -5.62 41.12 13.26
N LEU A 489 -5.36 41.44 11.99
CA LEU A 489 -6.40 41.49 10.94
C LEU A 489 -6.84 40.11 10.47
N GLU A 490 -5.94 39.11 10.42
CA GLU A 490 -6.28 37.74 10.00
C GLU A 490 -7.18 37.02 11.01
N ARG A 491 -7.07 37.37 12.30
CA ARG A 491 -7.88 36.81 13.40
C ARG A 491 -9.38 37.16 13.33
N TRP A 492 -9.79 38.13 12.50
CA TRP A 492 -11.18 38.64 12.45
C TRP A 492 -11.84 38.61 11.08
N VAL A 493 -11.19 38.09 10.03
CA VAL A 493 -11.84 37.91 8.72
C VAL A 493 -12.71 36.67 8.76
N ARG A 494 -13.95 36.82 9.25
CA ARG A 494 -15.03 35.87 8.99
C ARG A 494 -15.70 36.25 7.66
N PRO A 495 -15.96 35.31 6.74
CA PRO A 495 -16.88 35.57 5.63
C PRO A 495 -18.23 36.00 6.23
N TRP A 496 -18.81 37.09 5.71
CA TRP A 496 -20.20 37.40 5.98
C TRP A 496 -21.05 36.25 5.42
N LEU A 497 -21.88 35.65 6.28
CA LEU A 497 -22.82 34.56 5.98
C LEU A 497 -23.72 34.84 4.78
#